data_AF-A0A067MIF5-F1
#
_entry.id   AF-A0A067MIF5-F1
#
_cell.length_a   1.000
_cell.length_b   1.000
_cell.length_c   1.000
_cell.angle_alpha   90.00
_cell.angle_beta   90.00
_cell.angle_gamma   90.00
#
_symmetry.space_group_name_H-M   'P 1'
#
loop_
_entity.id
_entity.type
_entity.pdbx_description
1 polymer ?
#
loop_
_entity_poly.entity_id
_entity_poly.type
_entity_poly.pdbx_seq_one_letter_code
_entity_poly.pdbx_strand_id
1 'polypeptide(L)'
;MSSPVALTPITRSESSSPMEHHARSPSSVSSAQHEDSVLSPLLPERDGDFHDYENGGLPLPSPSRSKHRRVRSLAIIKTVTRHPLFPVKPLTIFLALSLIGISIAGIVFQLKYYLRSHKEPLPWRTYCREARPFPPSNFDSIQPVSLFVAIFSMDSGYERRMMIRNSYASSPMSRIPGTERTVVRFIIGQPRKEWERRVGIEMDLYNDIVVLPIAENMNDGKTYHFYLWAYSHAFVPPPPNSSLSPGALETIVPLAPHDPQGSRGVGWVKPDYIVKADEDSFIMLGELEARLRTTRREMTYWGFIVRKERFMAGESYALSFDLVRYIATTKRLRTMIKGAEDQMTALWMKSHPRAEEIRWWDERCWIYDYPKSGTIFSHGLLFPSEVERIRQETLSPRPPRDGAEEEETPEELEDPSFSTVSRWKNRYSYSADSSWASRYVAPHTNLTVAQSIEALVEGSEMSLVRPDASEAELEAVFHKRESRTEKYKGKRVGGTVVVHYVKRNEYWLECEAAFLSRDESDTGKQS
;
A
#
# COMPACT_ATOMS: atom_id res chain seq x y z
N MET A 1 24.74 27.34 34.91
CA MET A 1 24.22 28.68 34.58
C MET A 1 25.14 29.28 33.54
N SER A 2 24.67 29.37 32.30
CA SER A 2 25.17 30.19 31.18
C SER A 2 24.50 29.66 29.90
N SER A 3 23.57 30.43 29.34
CA SER A 3 22.99 30.24 28.01
C SER A 3 23.97 30.66 26.92
N PRO A 4 23.77 30.21 25.66
CA PRO A 4 23.52 31.18 24.59
C PRO A 4 22.42 30.77 23.57
N VAL A 5 21.49 31.69 23.25
CA VAL A 5 21.28 32.39 21.94
C VAL A 5 20.54 31.53 20.90
N ALA A 6 19.21 31.63 20.74
CA ALA A 6 18.36 32.68 20.12
C ALA A 6 18.38 32.70 18.56
N LEU A 7 17.29 32.19 17.98
CA LEU A 7 16.85 32.40 16.59
C LEU A 7 16.07 33.72 16.48
N THR A 8 16.34 34.49 15.43
CA THR A 8 15.70 35.77 15.09
C THR A 8 14.25 35.62 14.61
N PRO A 9 13.34 36.55 14.95
CA PRO A 9 11.92 36.49 14.61
C PRO A 9 11.56 37.27 13.34
N ILE A 10 10.53 36.82 12.62
CA ILE A 10 9.83 37.63 11.61
C ILE A 10 8.54 38.18 12.22
N THR A 11 8.35 39.46 11.96
CA THR A 11 7.44 40.45 12.53
C THR A 11 5.94 40.15 12.37
N ARG A 12 5.21 40.46 13.45
CA ARG A 12 3.75 40.52 13.57
C ARG A 12 3.32 41.97 13.38
N SER A 13 2.30 42.23 12.55
CA SER A 13 1.55 43.49 12.55
C SER A 13 0.14 43.23 13.06
N GLU A 14 -0.24 43.90 14.14
CA GLU A 14 -1.57 43.89 14.75
C GLU A 14 -2.50 44.90 14.05
N SER A 15 -3.79 44.53 13.94
CA SER A 15 -4.90 45.48 14.05
C SER A 15 -6.15 44.76 14.56
N SER A 16 -6.59 45.13 15.76
CA SER A 16 -7.90 44.87 16.37
C SER A 16 -9.03 45.56 15.59
N SER A 17 -10.23 45.00 15.41
CA SER A 17 -11.37 45.06 16.38
C SER A 17 -12.65 44.42 15.78
N PRO A 18 -13.72 44.19 16.59
CA PRO A 18 -14.69 43.11 16.41
C PRO A 18 -16.05 43.53 15.83
N MET A 19 -16.83 42.58 15.30
CA MET A 19 -18.30 42.68 15.21
C MET A 19 -18.97 41.31 15.16
N GLU A 20 -19.90 41.10 16.09
CA GLU A 20 -20.91 40.04 16.10
C GLU A 20 -22.00 40.31 15.03
N HIS A 21 -22.50 39.27 14.36
CA HIS A 21 -23.89 38.80 14.50
C HIS A 21 -24.31 37.79 13.42
N HIS A 22 -25.10 36.82 13.90
CA HIS A 22 -26.18 36.08 13.25
C HIS A 22 -25.92 34.79 12.46
N ALA A 23 -26.34 33.72 13.16
CA ALA A 23 -26.78 32.42 12.68
C ALA A 23 -27.66 32.43 11.41
N ARG A 24 -27.42 31.44 10.55
CA ARG A 24 -28.44 30.67 9.83
C ARG A 24 -27.85 29.40 9.24
N SER A 25 -28.27 28.25 9.75
CA SER A 25 -28.29 26.98 9.02
C SER A 25 -29.38 27.07 7.93
N PRO A 26 -29.29 26.32 6.82
CA PRO A 26 -29.74 24.92 6.84
C PRO A 26 -28.95 23.92 5.96
N SER A 27 -28.96 22.67 6.41
CA SER A 27 -28.99 21.38 5.69
C SER A 27 -28.59 21.31 4.20
N SER A 28 -27.66 20.42 3.87
CA SER A 28 -27.96 19.11 3.26
C SER A 28 -26.67 18.39 2.86
N VAL A 29 -26.56 17.15 3.34
CA VAL A 29 -25.48 16.20 3.04
C VAL A 29 -25.78 15.55 1.68
N SER A 30 -24.83 15.63 0.76
CA SER A 30 -24.80 14.78 -0.43
C SER A 30 -23.35 14.47 -0.78
N SER A 31 -23.08 13.18 -0.82
CA SER A 31 -21.80 12.51 -0.99
C SER A 31 -21.42 12.28 -2.44
N ALA A 32 -20.10 12.26 -2.67
CA ALA A 32 -19.38 11.48 -3.67
C ALA A 32 -19.59 11.82 -5.16
N GLN A 33 -18.58 12.45 -5.76
CA GLN A 33 -18.25 12.24 -7.17
C GLN A 33 -16.74 12.13 -7.37
N HIS A 34 -16.38 11.04 -8.06
CA HIS A 34 -15.12 10.78 -8.75
C HIS A 34 -14.76 11.93 -9.70
N GLU A 35 -13.47 12.28 -9.78
CA GLU A 35 -12.93 12.94 -10.97
C GLU A 35 -11.64 12.24 -11.42
N ASP A 36 -11.70 11.78 -12.67
CA ASP A 36 -10.59 11.26 -13.48
C ASP A 36 -9.74 12.43 -14.00
N SER A 37 -8.42 12.30 -13.88
CA SER A 37 -7.44 13.29 -14.35
C SER A 37 -7.24 13.23 -15.87
N VAL A 38 -7.43 14.39 -16.51
CA VAL A 38 -7.22 14.68 -17.93
C VAL A 38 -5.74 14.88 -18.26
N LEU A 39 -5.26 14.25 -19.35
CA LEU A 39 -4.00 14.54 -20.02
C LEU A 39 -4.05 15.92 -20.72
N SER A 40 -3.01 16.75 -20.56
CA SER A 40 -2.70 17.87 -21.45
C SER A 40 -1.21 17.84 -21.83
N PRO A 41 -0.86 17.95 -23.13
CA PRO A 41 0.52 18.10 -23.56
C PRO A 41 0.91 19.55 -23.91
N LEU A 42 2.05 19.92 -23.34
CA LEU A 42 3.11 20.87 -23.73
C LEU A 42 3.01 21.64 -25.07
N LEU A 43 3.32 22.94 -25.00
CA LEU A 43 3.87 23.76 -26.11
C LEU A 43 5.16 24.44 -25.64
N PRO A 44 6.18 24.62 -26.50
CA PRO A 44 7.35 25.43 -26.19
C PRO A 44 7.24 26.85 -26.76
N GLU A 45 7.75 27.82 -25.99
CA GLU A 45 8.11 29.18 -26.42
C GLU A 45 9.33 29.18 -27.34
N ARG A 46 9.34 30.10 -28.33
CA ARG A 46 10.58 30.73 -28.79
C ARG A 46 10.32 32.08 -29.45
N ASP A 47 11.10 33.06 -28.98
CA ASP A 47 11.22 34.46 -29.40
C ASP A 47 11.66 34.67 -30.86
N GLY A 48 11.38 35.88 -31.39
CA GLY A 48 11.98 36.38 -32.62
C GLY A 48 11.37 37.65 -33.21
N ASP A 49 11.62 38.78 -32.56
CA ASP A 49 11.95 40.14 -33.05
C ASP A 49 11.44 40.74 -34.40
N PHE A 50 10.98 41.99 -34.26
CA PHE A 50 11.23 43.20 -35.07
C PHE A 50 10.66 43.36 -36.51
N HIS A 51 9.69 44.27 -36.68
CA HIS A 51 9.87 45.52 -37.44
C HIS A 51 8.63 46.46 -37.37
N ASP A 52 8.93 47.75 -37.18
CA ASP A 52 8.07 48.94 -37.21
C ASP A 52 7.18 49.08 -38.46
N TYR A 53 6.01 49.70 -38.32
CA TYR A 53 5.75 51.06 -38.83
C TYR A 53 4.37 51.59 -38.41
N GLU A 54 4.34 52.91 -38.26
CA GLU A 54 3.36 53.77 -37.62
C GLU A 54 1.95 53.84 -38.23
N ASN A 55 1.08 54.41 -37.38
CA ASN A 55 -0.03 55.34 -37.67
C ASN A 55 -1.43 54.80 -37.96
N GLY A 56 -2.33 55.15 -37.04
CA GLY A 56 -3.61 55.75 -37.44
C GLY A 56 -4.87 55.17 -36.79
N GLY A 57 -5.36 55.85 -35.75
CA GLY A 57 -6.80 56.04 -35.52
C GLY A 57 -7.58 54.91 -34.82
N LEU A 58 -7.96 55.17 -33.56
CA LEU A 58 -9.11 54.52 -32.92
C LEU A 58 -10.42 55.09 -33.50
N PRO A 59 -11.42 54.23 -33.71
CA PRO A 59 -12.75 54.55 -33.22
C PRO A 59 -13.40 53.43 -32.37
N LEU A 60 -14.29 53.89 -31.51
CA LEU A 60 -15.07 53.24 -30.44
C LEU A 60 -15.90 51.99 -30.86
N PRO A 61 -16.40 51.20 -29.88
CA PRO A 61 -16.75 49.80 -30.08
C PRO A 61 -18.19 49.61 -30.56
N SER A 62 -18.41 48.57 -31.37
CA SER A 62 -19.74 48.03 -31.69
C SER A 62 -19.71 46.49 -31.79
N PRO A 63 -20.87 45.82 -31.62
CA PRO A 63 -20.96 44.58 -30.87
C PRO A 63 -20.86 43.30 -31.73
N SER A 64 -20.67 42.17 -31.05
CA SER A 64 -20.96 40.78 -31.52
C SER A 64 -19.80 39.90 -32.00
N ARG A 65 -18.88 39.54 -31.10
CA ARG A 65 -18.02 38.34 -31.25
C ARG A 65 -18.71 37.01 -30.91
N SER A 66 -20.01 36.87 -31.23
CA SER A 66 -20.76 35.62 -31.01
C SER A 66 -21.08 34.86 -32.32
N LYS A 67 -20.99 35.51 -33.49
CA LYS A 67 -21.40 34.88 -34.77
C LYS A 67 -20.30 34.07 -35.47
N HIS A 68 -19.01 34.30 -35.23
CA HIS A 68 -17.95 33.62 -36.01
C HIS A 68 -17.59 32.20 -35.54
N ARG A 69 -17.89 31.83 -34.30
CA ARG A 69 -17.62 30.46 -33.82
C ARG A 69 -18.61 29.42 -34.37
N ARG A 70 -19.83 29.84 -34.74
CA ARG A 70 -20.85 28.99 -35.41
C ARG A 70 -20.53 28.72 -36.89
N VAL A 71 -19.82 29.61 -37.58
CA VAL A 71 -19.57 29.47 -39.03
C VAL A 71 -18.46 28.44 -39.32
N ARG A 72 -17.44 28.34 -38.46
CA ARG A 72 -16.36 27.35 -38.61
C ARG A 72 -16.83 25.91 -38.33
N SER A 73 -17.74 25.69 -37.38
CA SER A 73 -18.33 24.37 -37.13
C SER A 73 -19.22 23.89 -38.28
N LEU A 74 -19.97 24.80 -38.92
CA LEU A 74 -20.81 24.50 -40.10
C LEU A 74 -19.99 24.16 -41.36
N ALA A 75 -18.79 24.73 -41.51
CA ALA A 75 -17.90 24.44 -42.65
C ALA A 75 -17.32 23.01 -42.59
N ILE A 76 -16.97 22.54 -41.40
CA ILE A 76 -16.49 21.17 -41.18
C ILE A 76 -17.61 20.16 -41.47
N ILE A 77 -18.83 20.44 -40.98
CA ILE A 77 -20.02 19.61 -41.24
C ILE A 77 -20.28 19.50 -42.75
N LYS A 78 -20.25 20.62 -43.50
CA LYS A 78 -20.43 20.61 -44.96
C LYS A 78 -19.35 19.85 -45.72
N THR A 79 -18.13 19.80 -45.19
CA THR A 79 -17.01 19.09 -45.81
C THR A 79 -17.13 17.58 -45.59
N VAL A 80 -17.58 17.18 -44.39
CA VAL A 80 -17.83 15.78 -44.02
C VAL A 80 -19.05 15.22 -44.77
N THR A 81 -20.14 15.98 -44.90
CA THR A 81 -21.35 15.51 -45.62
C THR A 81 -21.20 15.41 -47.14
N ARG A 82 -20.14 15.99 -47.72
CA ARG A 82 -19.82 15.90 -49.15
C ARG A 82 -18.80 14.80 -49.47
N HIS A 83 -18.30 14.08 -48.47
CA HIS A 83 -17.38 12.97 -48.68
C HIS A 83 -18.12 11.82 -49.39
N PRO A 84 -17.55 11.17 -50.42
CA PRO A 84 -18.23 10.14 -51.20
C PRO A 84 -18.62 8.89 -50.40
N LEU A 85 -17.97 8.68 -49.24
CA LEU A 85 -18.30 7.62 -48.29
C LEU A 85 -19.31 8.05 -47.20
N PHE A 86 -19.76 9.32 -47.21
CA PHE A 86 -20.72 9.79 -46.24
C PHE A 86 -22.11 9.22 -46.56
N PRO A 87 -22.73 8.48 -45.64
CA PRO A 87 -23.96 7.76 -45.93
C PRO A 87 -25.13 8.74 -46.07
N VAL A 88 -25.63 8.91 -47.29
CA VAL A 88 -26.76 9.79 -47.61
C VAL A 88 -28.05 9.03 -47.93
N LYS A 89 -27.96 7.73 -48.24
CA LYS A 89 -29.12 6.86 -48.48
C LYS A 89 -29.52 6.12 -47.19
N PRO A 90 -30.82 5.84 -46.95
CA PRO A 90 -31.27 5.17 -45.74
C PRO A 90 -30.56 3.83 -45.50
N LEU A 91 -30.32 3.04 -46.57
CA LEU A 91 -29.58 1.78 -46.49
C LEU A 91 -28.11 1.98 -46.10
N THR A 92 -27.43 2.98 -46.67
CA THR A 92 -26.03 3.29 -46.34
C THR A 92 -25.88 3.85 -44.93
N ILE A 93 -26.89 4.58 -44.44
CA ILE A 93 -26.94 5.08 -43.06
C ILE A 93 -27.09 3.89 -42.09
N PHE A 94 -28.01 2.97 -42.39
CA PHE A 94 -28.20 1.76 -41.58
C PHE A 94 -26.93 0.89 -41.54
N LEU A 95 -26.26 0.69 -42.67
CA LEU A 95 -24.99 -0.05 -42.74
C LEU A 95 -23.87 0.65 -41.97
N ALA A 96 -23.74 1.98 -42.08
CA ALA A 96 -22.73 2.74 -41.34
C ALA A 96 -22.97 2.68 -39.82
N LEU A 97 -24.23 2.82 -39.38
CA LEU A 97 -24.60 2.67 -37.97
C LEU A 97 -24.34 1.25 -37.46
N SER A 98 -24.59 0.23 -38.29
CA SER A 98 -24.31 -1.18 -37.96
C SER A 98 -22.81 -1.44 -37.81
N LEU A 99 -21.98 -0.91 -38.71
CA LEU A 99 -20.51 -1.01 -38.63
C LEU A 99 -19.94 -0.29 -37.41
N ILE A 100 -20.49 0.89 -37.07
CA ILE A 100 -20.13 1.61 -35.84
C ILE A 100 -20.54 0.79 -34.62
N GLY A 101 -21.75 0.23 -34.61
CA GLY A 101 -22.23 -0.64 -33.53
C GLY A 101 -21.33 -1.87 -33.32
N ILE A 102 -20.94 -2.55 -34.40
CA ILE A 102 -20.01 -3.69 -34.35
C ILE A 102 -18.62 -3.24 -33.85
N SER A 103 -18.12 -2.09 -34.29
CA SER A 103 -16.82 -1.57 -33.86
C SER A 103 -16.80 -1.20 -32.38
N ILE A 104 -17.88 -0.56 -31.88
CA ILE A 104 -18.05 -0.24 -30.47
C ILE A 104 -18.15 -1.53 -29.65
N ALA A 105 -18.97 -2.51 -30.10
CA ALA A 105 -19.08 -3.80 -29.43
C ALA A 105 -17.74 -4.55 -29.39
N GLY A 106 -16.97 -4.51 -30.48
CA GLY A 106 -15.61 -5.04 -30.55
C GLY A 106 -14.68 -4.35 -29.55
N ILE A 107 -14.61 -3.03 -29.52
CA ILE A 107 -13.79 -2.29 -28.53
C ILE A 107 -14.20 -2.63 -27.10
N VAL A 108 -15.50 -2.69 -26.80
CA VAL A 108 -16.01 -3.09 -25.48
C VAL A 108 -15.61 -4.53 -25.14
N PHE A 109 -15.68 -5.46 -26.09
CA PHE A 109 -15.28 -6.85 -25.88
C PHE A 109 -13.78 -6.98 -25.65
N GLN A 110 -12.95 -6.29 -26.45
CA GLN A 110 -11.50 -6.24 -26.28
C GLN A 110 -11.10 -5.58 -24.96
N LEU A 111 -11.78 -4.51 -24.56
CA LEU A 111 -11.57 -3.88 -23.27
C LEU A 111 -11.99 -4.81 -22.13
N LYS A 112 -13.16 -5.47 -22.23
CA LYS A 112 -13.59 -6.49 -21.26
C LYS A 112 -12.60 -7.65 -21.19
N TYR A 113 -12.08 -8.13 -22.31
CA TYR A 113 -11.09 -9.20 -22.39
C TYR A 113 -9.75 -8.80 -21.75
N TYR A 114 -9.22 -7.63 -22.12
CA TYR A 114 -7.99 -7.09 -21.55
C TYR A 114 -8.13 -6.89 -20.04
N LEU A 115 -9.21 -6.23 -19.60
CA LEU A 115 -9.52 -6.02 -18.19
C LEU A 115 -9.84 -7.32 -17.44
N ARG A 116 -10.30 -8.39 -18.11
CA ARG A 116 -10.55 -9.71 -17.50
C ARG A 116 -9.26 -10.48 -17.23
N SER A 117 -8.24 -10.37 -18.11
CA SER A 117 -6.93 -11.03 -17.90
C SER A 117 -6.20 -10.56 -16.64
N HIS A 118 -6.55 -9.38 -16.13
CA HIS A 118 -6.00 -8.82 -14.89
C HIS A 118 -6.80 -9.20 -13.63
N LYS A 119 -7.82 -10.07 -13.75
CA LYS A 119 -8.77 -10.39 -12.66
C LYS A 119 -8.77 -11.85 -12.22
N GLU A 120 -7.81 -12.66 -12.67
CA GLU A 120 -7.68 -14.04 -12.18
C GLU A 120 -7.12 -14.03 -10.75
N PRO A 121 -7.71 -14.79 -9.81
CA PRO A 121 -7.23 -14.86 -8.44
C PRO A 121 -5.85 -15.52 -8.41
N LEU A 122 -4.97 -15.05 -7.52
CA LEU A 122 -3.62 -15.58 -7.43
C LEU A 122 -3.61 -16.96 -6.76
N PRO A 123 -2.70 -17.87 -7.19
CA PRO A 123 -2.50 -19.17 -6.55
C PRO A 123 -1.71 -19.03 -5.23
N TRP A 124 -2.26 -18.28 -4.27
CA TRP A 124 -1.58 -17.92 -3.02
C TRP A 124 -1.25 -19.15 -2.16
N ARG A 125 -2.09 -20.20 -2.19
CA ARG A 125 -1.81 -21.46 -1.47
C ARG A 125 -0.53 -22.11 -2.01
N THR A 126 -0.32 -22.07 -3.33
CA THR A 126 0.93 -22.55 -3.95
C THR A 126 2.14 -21.76 -3.45
N TYR A 127 2.00 -20.44 -3.28
CA TYR A 127 3.08 -19.62 -2.73
C TYR A 127 3.43 -20.02 -1.30
N CYS A 128 2.43 -20.38 -0.49
CA CYS A 128 2.64 -20.87 0.87
C CYS A 128 3.21 -22.29 0.94
N ARG A 129 2.86 -23.16 -0.02
CA ARG A 129 3.50 -24.48 -0.19
C ARG A 129 4.98 -24.34 -0.52
N GLU A 130 5.31 -23.45 -1.46
CA GLU A 130 6.69 -23.17 -1.91
C GLU A 130 7.49 -22.34 -0.90
N ALA A 131 6.83 -21.62 0.02
CA ALA A 131 7.49 -20.81 1.02
C ALA A 131 8.42 -21.67 1.86
N ARG A 132 9.59 -21.13 2.23
CA ARG A 132 10.55 -21.85 3.07
C ARG A 132 9.97 -22.06 4.48
N PRO A 133 10.31 -23.17 5.17
CA PRO A 133 10.02 -23.31 6.59
C PRO A 133 10.65 -22.16 7.38
N PHE A 134 9.88 -21.56 8.29
CA PHE A 134 10.32 -20.43 9.10
C PHE A 134 9.89 -20.60 10.58
N PRO A 135 10.67 -20.07 11.55
CA PRO A 135 12.06 -19.63 11.40
C PRO A 135 12.98 -20.83 11.10
N PRO A 136 14.15 -20.61 10.48
CA PRO A 136 15.13 -21.66 10.30
C PRO A 136 15.68 -22.13 11.67
N SER A 137 16.20 -23.35 11.75
CA SER A 137 16.68 -23.94 13.02
C SER A 137 17.82 -23.14 13.68
N ASN A 138 18.61 -22.42 12.88
CA ASN A 138 19.70 -21.58 13.35
C ASN A 138 19.28 -20.11 13.60
N PHE A 139 17.98 -19.78 13.56
CA PHE A 139 17.50 -18.39 13.63
C PHE A 139 18.03 -17.61 14.84
N ASP A 140 18.04 -18.23 16.03
CA ASP A 140 18.50 -17.58 17.26
C ASP A 140 20.02 -17.32 17.26
N SER A 141 20.79 -17.99 16.40
CA SER A 141 22.23 -17.75 16.21
C SER A 141 22.54 -16.62 15.23
N ILE A 142 21.56 -16.21 14.41
CA ILE A 142 21.74 -15.14 13.42
C ILE A 142 21.59 -13.80 14.13
N GLN A 143 22.58 -12.92 13.97
CA GLN A 143 22.54 -11.59 14.56
C GLN A 143 21.35 -10.77 14.01
N PRO A 144 20.63 -10.02 14.87
CA PRO A 144 19.57 -9.13 14.44
C PRO A 144 20.02 -8.12 13.38
N VAL A 145 19.09 -7.73 12.52
CA VAL A 145 19.30 -6.67 11.51
C VAL A 145 18.66 -5.38 11.97
N SER A 146 19.18 -4.27 11.45
CA SER A 146 18.70 -2.94 11.76
C SER A 146 17.92 -2.36 10.59
N LEU A 147 16.74 -1.83 10.90
CA LEU A 147 15.73 -1.44 9.93
C LEU A 147 15.33 0.02 10.09
N PHE A 148 15.37 0.76 8.99
CA PHE A 148 14.67 2.04 8.89
C PHE A 148 13.39 1.84 8.07
N VAL A 149 12.25 1.88 8.74
CA VAL A 149 10.94 1.68 8.12
C VAL A 149 10.34 3.05 7.76
N ALA A 150 10.31 3.33 6.47
CA ALA A 150 9.78 4.55 5.90
C ALA A 150 8.35 4.34 5.40
N ILE A 151 7.38 4.92 6.11
CA ILE A 151 5.97 4.89 5.74
C ILE A 151 5.66 6.11 4.88
N PHE A 152 5.31 5.89 3.61
CA PHE A 152 4.90 6.95 2.72
C PHE A 152 3.49 7.40 3.10
N SER A 153 3.37 8.69 3.46
CA SER A 153 2.13 9.32 3.88
C SER A 153 1.93 10.61 3.09
N MET A 154 0.80 11.29 3.29
CA MET A 154 0.52 12.61 2.72
C MET A 154 0.39 13.65 3.83
N ASP A 155 0.61 14.92 3.53
CA ASP A 155 0.42 16.03 4.49
C ASP A 155 -0.92 16.00 5.24
N SER A 156 -2.02 15.62 4.58
CA SER A 156 -3.36 15.46 5.18
C SER A 156 -3.55 14.21 6.04
N GLY A 157 -2.66 13.22 5.97
CA GLY A 157 -2.79 11.86 6.53
C GLY A 157 -2.62 11.71 8.05
N TYR A 158 -2.88 12.75 8.85
CA TYR A 158 -2.66 12.75 10.31
C TYR A 158 -3.31 11.55 11.02
N GLU A 159 -4.57 11.25 10.70
CA GLU A 159 -5.33 10.18 11.33
C GLU A 159 -4.65 8.83 11.13
N ARG A 160 -4.23 8.51 9.90
CA ARG A 160 -3.56 7.25 9.58
C ARG A 160 -2.21 7.13 10.27
N ARG A 161 -1.42 8.20 10.29
CA ARG A 161 -0.14 8.23 11.04
C ARG A 161 -0.36 7.98 12.53
N MET A 162 -1.39 8.60 13.12
CA MET A 162 -1.73 8.37 14.52
C MET A 162 -2.16 6.93 14.79
N MET A 163 -2.96 6.33 13.90
CA MET A 163 -3.33 4.91 14.01
C MET A 163 -2.10 3.99 13.97
N ILE A 164 -1.11 4.27 13.11
CA ILE A 164 0.15 3.52 13.05
C ILE A 164 0.95 3.66 14.33
N ARG A 165 1.10 4.89 14.86
CA ARG A 165 1.80 5.16 16.13
C ARG A 165 1.21 4.33 17.27
N ASN A 166 -0.12 4.27 17.36
CA ASN A 166 -0.83 3.61 18.44
C ASN A 166 -1.07 2.10 18.23
N SER A 167 -0.75 1.56 17.04
CA SER A 167 -0.88 0.12 16.75
C SER A 167 0.49 -0.56 16.67
N TYR A 168 0.88 -1.06 15.49
CA TYR A 168 2.04 -1.91 15.31
C TYR A 168 3.38 -1.22 15.57
N ALA A 169 3.45 0.12 15.51
CA ALA A 169 4.70 0.83 15.73
C ALA A 169 5.13 0.81 17.21
N SER A 170 4.17 0.97 18.13
CA SER A 170 4.39 0.99 19.58
C SER A 170 4.07 -0.34 20.27
N SER A 171 3.25 -1.20 19.66
CA SER A 171 2.80 -2.45 20.29
C SER A 171 3.96 -3.42 20.54
N PRO A 172 4.16 -3.91 21.78
CA PRO A 172 5.12 -4.97 22.08
C PRO A 172 4.82 -6.27 21.33
N MET A 173 3.56 -6.53 20.98
CA MET A 173 3.15 -7.74 20.25
C MET A 173 3.57 -7.71 18.77
N SER A 174 3.86 -6.53 18.23
CA SER A 174 4.46 -6.35 16.91
C SER A 174 5.98 -6.52 16.94
N ARG A 175 6.60 -6.66 18.12
CA ARG A 175 8.07 -6.61 18.29
C ARG A 175 8.61 -7.91 18.88
N ILE A 176 9.89 -8.17 18.62
CA ILE A 176 10.64 -9.31 19.16
C ILE A 176 12.04 -8.85 19.64
N PRO A 177 12.74 -9.65 20.46
CA PRO A 177 14.16 -9.43 20.71
C PRO A 177 14.95 -9.36 19.40
N GLY A 178 15.66 -8.26 19.18
CA GLY A 178 16.32 -7.89 17.93
C GLY A 178 15.70 -6.69 17.21
N THR A 179 14.46 -6.31 17.55
CA THR A 179 13.78 -5.12 16.97
C THR A 179 14.13 -3.82 17.67
N GLU A 180 15.11 -3.82 18.59
CA GLU A 180 15.60 -2.61 19.28
C GLU A 180 16.24 -1.63 18.29
N ARG A 181 16.59 -2.09 17.10
CA ARG A 181 17.19 -1.32 16.01
C ARG A 181 16.25 -1.13 14.82
N THR A 182 14.95 -1.24 15.05
CA THR A 182 13.88 -1.01 14.07
C THR A 182 13.13 0.28 14.40
N VAL A 183 13.35 1.31 13.58
CA VAL A 183 12.71 2.63 13.72
C VAL A 183 11.68 2.85 12.62
N VAL A 184 10.60 3.55 12.94
CA VAL A 184 9.51 3.88 12.00
C VAL A 184 9.44 5.38 11.82
N ARG A 185 9.43 5.86 10.58
CA ARG A 185 9.33 7.28 10.22
C ARG A 185 8.35 7.48 9.07
N PHE A 186 7.62 8.58 9.09
CA PHE A 186 6.67 8.97 8.04
C PHE A 186 7.36 9.89 7.03
N ILE A 187 7.21 9.59 5.74
CA ILE A 187 7.83 10.34 4.66
C ILE A 187 6.76 11.11 3.90
N ILE A 188 6.90 12.43 3.91
CA ILE A 188 6.04 13.37 3.16
C ILE A 188 6.91 14.30 2.32
N GLY A 189 6.37 14.85 1.25
CA GLY A 189 6.90 16.03 0.58
C GLY A 189 6.59 17.31 1.38
N GLN A 190 6.93 18.44 0.79
CA GLN A 190 6.59 19.75 1.33
C GLN A 190 5.07 19.86 1.51
N PRO A 191 4.60 20.11 2.75
CA PRO A 191 3.17 20.18 3.02
C PRO A 191 2.55 21.38 2.31
N ARG A 192 1.31 21.21 1.84
CA ARG A 192 0.51 22.34 1.32
C ARG A 192 0.26 23.35 2.44
N LYS A 193 0.09 24.63 2.07
CA LYS A 193 -0.15 25.74 3.01
C LYS A 193 -1.28 25.47 4.02
N GLU A 194 -2.31 24.75 3.60
CA GLU A 194 -3.45 24.37 4.44
C GLU A 194 -3.08 23.39 5.59
N TRP A 195 -2.04 22.57 5.40
CA TRP A 195 -1.60 21.54 6.35
C TRP A 195 -0.29 21.87 7.04
N GLU A 196 0.49 22.83 6.53
CA GLU A 196 1.82 23.20 7.01
C GLU A 196 1.88 23.40 8.54
N ARG A 197 0.95 24.18 9.10
CA ARG A 197 0.87 24.41 10.56
C ARG A 197 0.60 23.11 11.33
N ARG A 198 -0.29 22.26 10.84
CA ARG A 198 -0.63 20.99 11.51
C ARG A 198 0.55 20.04 11.49
N VAL A 199 1.19 19.89 10.34
CA VAL A 199 2.39 19.06 10.18
C VAL A 199 3.52 19.56 11.07
N GLY A 200 3.71 20.89 11.17
CA GLY A 200 4.71 21.47 12.09
C GLY A 200 4.45 21.09 13.55
N ILE A 201 3.21 21.21 14.02
CA ILE A 201 2.83 20.79 15.39
C ILE A 201 3.03 19.28 15.57
N GLU A 202 2.69 18.46 14.57
CA GLU A 202 2.88 17.02 14.62
C GLU A 202 4.36 16.62 14.69
N MET A 203 5.23 17.30 13.93
CA MET A 203 6.67 17.13 13.98
C MET A 203 7.22 17.40 15.38
N ASP A 204 6.81 18.51 16.00
CA ASP A 204 7.25 18.90 17.34
C ASP A 204 6.83 17.89 18.42
N LEU A 205 5.65 17.28 18.26
CA LEU A 205 5.10 16.32 19.22
C LEU A 205 5.70 14.91 19.09
N TYR A 206 5.88 14.41 17.87
CA TYR A 206 6.18 13.00 17.63
C TYR A 206 7.57 12.73 17.06
N ASN A 207 8.28 13.74 16.53
CA ASN A 207 9.65 13.61 16.02
C ASN A 207 9.87 12.46 15.01
N ASP A 208 8.83 12.11 14.25
CA ASP A 208 8.82 10.94 13.39
C ASP A 208 8.48 11.23 11.92
N ILE A 209 8.31 12.50 11.56
CA ILE A 209 8.03 12.94 10.19
C ILE A 209 9.31 13.45 9.53
N VAL A 210 9.55 12.98 8.32
CA VAL A 210 10.60 13.44 7.41
C VAL A 210 9.93 14.18 6.26
N VAL A 211 10.24 15.46 6.14
CA VAL A 211 9.77 16.32 5.03
C VAL A 211 10.85 16.38 3.95
N LEU A 212 10.53 15.86 2.77
CA LEU A 212 11.40 15.93 1.59
C LEU A 212 11.29 17.31 0.92
N PRO A 213 12.38 17.86 0.35
CA PRO A 213 12.39 19.18 -0.30
C PRO A 213 11.81 19.11 -1.73
N ILE A 214 10.60 18.56 -1.87
CA ILE A 214 9.86 18.41 -3.14
C ILE A 214 8.39 18.71 -2.89
N ALA A 215 7.62 19.04 -3.92
CA ALA A 215 6.16 19.09 -3.78
C ALA A 215 5.61 17.70 -3.42
N GLU A 216 4.63 17.62 -2.53
CA GLU A 216 3.95 16.36 -2.20
C GLU A 216 3.39 15.70 -3.47
N ASN A 217 3.80 14.46 -3.72
CA ASN A 217 3.39 13.68 -4.88
C ASN A 217 3.65 12.18 -4.63
N MET A 218 3.04 11.30 -5.43
CA MET A 218 3.36 9.87 -5.41
C MET A 218 4.35 9.47 -6.51
N ASN A 219 4.12 9.95 -7.74
CA ASN A 219 4.75 9.41 -8.96
C ASN A 219 5.73 10.38 -9.66
N ASP A 220 6.04 11.51 -9.03
CA ASP A 220 6.96 12.54 -9.54
C ASP A 220 8.23 12.60 -8.67
N GLY A 221 8.83 11.43 -8.42
CA GLY A 221 10.16 11.29 -7.85
C GLY A 221 10.27 11.21 -6.33
N LYS A 222 9.15 11.15 -5.57
CA LYS A 222 9.18 11.04 -4.10
C LYS A 222 10.11 9.93 -3.61
N THR A 223 10.05 8.75 -4.22
CA THR A 223 10.88 7.58 -3.88
C THR A 223 12.36 7.81 -4.12
N TYR A 224 12.72 8.45 -5.23
CA TYR A 224 14.11 8.79 -5.52
C TYR A 224 14.65 9.78 -4.49
N HIS A 225 13.90 10.84 -4.20
CA HIS A 225 14.27 11.86 -3.23
C HIS A 225 14.33 11.30 -1.80
N PHE A 226 13.45 10.35 -1.47
CA PHE A 226 13.51 9.60 -0.22
C PHE A 226 14.83 8.81 -0.12
N TYR A 227 15.21 8.01 -1.12
CA TYR A 227 16.46 7.26 -1.05
C TYR A 227 17.71 8.15 -1.03
N LEU A 228 17.66 9.28 -1.74
CA LEU A 228 18.71 10.29 -1.66
C LEU A 228 18.85 10.87 -0.24
N TRP A 229 17.73 11.17 0.42
CA TRP A 229 17.70 11.61 1.81
C TRP A 229 18.19 10.50 2.76
N ALA A 230 17.68 9.27 2.59
CA ALA A 230 17.94 8.13 3.46
C ALA A 230 19.42 7.74 3.46
N TYR A 231 20.09 7.78 2.30
CA TYR A 231 21.53 7.54 2.21
C TYR A 231 22.33 8.40 3.19
N SER A 232 21.95 9.66 3.37
CA SER A 232 22.67 10.61 4.23
C SER A 232 22.10 10.67 5.66
N HIS A 233 20.78 10.53 5.83
CA HIS A 233 20.09 10.87 7.08
C HIS A 233 19.29 9.72 7.72
N ALA A 234 19.11 8.58 7.04
CA ALA A 234 18.52 7.42 7.69
C ALA A 234 19.54 6.82 8.66
N PHE A 235 19.16 6.78 9.92
CA PHE A 235 19.95 6.26 11.01
C PHE A 235 19.10 5.36 11.89
N VAL A 236 19.76 4.39 12.52
CA VAL A 236 19.17 3.46 13.49
C VAL A 236 20.04 3.37 14.75
N PRO A 237 19.47 2.91 15.88
CA PRO A 237 20.25 2.66 17.08
C PRO A 237 21.44 1.72 16.82
N PRO A 238 22.58 1.91 17.50
CA PRO A 238 23.74 1.05 17.35
C PRO A 238 23.49 -0.36 17.90
N PRO A 239 24.33 -1.35 17.53
CA PRO A 239 24.31 -2.66 18.18
C PRO A 239 24.59 -2.55 19.69
N PRO A 240 23.96 -3.41 20.52
CA PRO A 240 24.28 -3.50 21.94
C PRO A 240 25.77 -3.83 22.11
N ASN A 241 26.43 -3.13 23.04
CA ASN A 241 27.87 -3.25 23.34
C ASN A 241 28.84 -2.74 22.27
N SER A 242 28.41 -1.91 21.32
CA SER A 242 29.36 -1.20 20.46
C SER A 242 30.13 -0.16 21.28
N SER A 243 31.41 -0.41 21.52
CA SER A 243 32.34 0.62 22.00
C SER A 243 32.42 1.69 20.92
N LEU A 244 31.81 2.84 21.16
CA LEU A 244 31.79 3.98 20.26
C LEU A 244 33.23 4.28 19.82
N SER A 245 33.50 4.18 18.52
CA SER A 245 34.78 4.65 17.98
C SER A 245 34.84 6.18 18.18
N PRO A 246 35.98 6.74 18.62
CA PRO A 246 36.15 8.19 18.71
C PRO A 246 36.06 8.75 17.29
N GLY A 247 34.92 9.35 16.92
CA GLY A 247 34.61 9.75 15.54
C GLY A 247 33.17 9.45 15.10
N ALA A 248 32.37 8.76 15.92
CA ALA A 248 30.93 8.76 15.75
C ALA A 248 30.43 10.20 15.86
N LEU A 249 29.93 10.76 14.75
CA LEU A 249 29.28 12.07 14.73
C LEU A 249 28.33 12.15 15.94
N GLU A 250 28.39 13.24 16.71
CA GLU A 250 27.36 13.61 17.69
C GLU A 250 26.06 13.98 16.94
N THR A 251 25.56 13.11 16.07
CA THR A 251 24.26 13.27 15.45
C THR A 251 23.22 12.99 16.51
N ILE A 252 22.72 14.06 17.13
CA ILE A 252 21.55 13.99 18.00
C ILE A 252 20.35 13.70 17.09
N VAL A 253 19.92 12.43 17.06
CA VAL A 253 18.70 12.02 16.37
C VAL A 253 17.54 12.18 17.36
N PRO A 254 16.51 12.99 17.05
CA PRO A 254 15.34 13.10 17.89
C PRO A 254 14.58 11.77 17.89
N LEU A 255 14.18 11.33 19.09
CA LEU A 255 13.49 10.07 19.31
C LEU A 255 11.99 10.25 19.13
N ALA A 256 11.38 9.30 18.42
CA ALA A 256 9.93 9.18 18.35
C ALA A 256 9.40 8.43 19.58
N PRO A 257 8.16 8.71 20.05
CA PRO A 257 7.57 8.01 21.19
C PRO A 257 7.48 6.48 21.02
N HIS A 258 7.31 5.99 19.79
CA HIS A 258 7.24 4.56 19.45
C HIS A 258 8.61 3.94 19.14
N ASP A 259 9.72 4.68 19.28
CA ASP A 259 11.06 4.11 19.12
C ASP A 259 11.40 3.16 20.29
N PRO A 260 12.21 2.12 20.06
CA PRO A 260 12.63 1.20 21.11
C PRO A 260 13.36 1.90 22.27
N GLN A 261 13.02 1.51 23.51
CA GLN A 261 13.70 2.00 24.70
C GLN A 261 15.14 1.46 24.74
N GLY A 262 16.12 2.38 24.71
CA GLY A 262 17.55 2.06 24.55
C GLY A 262 18.26 2.96 23.53
N SER A 263 17.49 3.69 22.72
CA SER A 263 17.99 4.56 21.64
C SER A 263 18.62 5.89 22.10
N ARG A 264 18.91 6.05 23.41
CA ARG A 264 19.36 7.33 23.98
C ARG A 264 20.88 7.53 23.79
N GLY A 265 21.23 8.40 22.85
CA GLY A 265 22.18 9.48 23.16
C GLY A 265 23.45 9.60 22.33
N VAL A 266 24.10 8.52 21.88
CA VAL A 266 25.35 8.66 21.10
C VAL A 266 25.54 7.46 20.16
N GLY A 267 25.98 7.71 18.92
CA GLY A 267 26.47 6.66 18.02
C GLY A 267 25.46 5.98 17.10
N TRP A 268 24.44 6.72 16.65
CA TRP A 268 23.53 6.24 15.61
C TRP A 268 24.29 5.79 14.35
N VAL A 269 23.94 4.62 13.82
CA VAL A 269 24.62 3.99 12.67
C VAL A 269 23.71 3.91 11.46
N LYS A 270 24.30 3.58 10.30
CA LYS A 270 23.51 3.27 9.11
C LYS A 270 22.77 1.94 9.28
N PRO A 271 21.52 1.84 8.80
CA PRO A 271 20.76 0.61 8.85
C PRO A 271 21.30 -0.44 7.88
N ASP A 272 20.99 -1.70 8.14
CA ASP A 272 21.24 -2.79 7.20
C ASP A 272 20.26 -2.71 6.02
N TYR A 273 18.99 -2.37 6.30
CA TYR A 273 17.94 -2.23 5.30
C TYR A 273 17.13 -0.94 5.46
N ILE A 274 16.73 -0.38 4.32
CA ILE A 274 15.69 0.65 4.23
C ILE A 274 14.43 -0.01 3.69
N VAL A 275 13.34 0.09 4.43
CA VAL A 275 12.02 -0.42 4.05
C VAL A 275 11.17 0.75 3.60
N LYS A 276 10.55 0.67 2.42
CA LYS A 276 9.44 1.55 2.00
C LYS A 276 8.15 0.79 2.21
N ALA A 277 7.15 1.42 2.80
CA ALA A 277 5.79 0.89 2.86
C ALA A 277 4.76 2.01 2.74
N ASP A 278 3.52 1.65 2.40
CA ASP A 278 2.40 2.59 2.36
C ASP A 278 1.74 2.74 3.73
N GLU A 279 1.06 3.87 3.96
CA GLU A 279 0.34 4.12 5.22
C GLU A 279 -0.90 3.23 5.44
N ASP A 280 -1.34 2.48 4.45
CA ASP A 280 -2.39 1.46 4.54
C ASP A 280 -1.86 0.01 4.61
N SER A 281 -0.56 -0.14 4.91
CA SER A 281 0.08 -1.40 5.25
C SER A 281 0.12 -1.61 6.77
N PHE A 282 -0.50 -2.69 7.25
CA PHE A 282 -0.35 -3.15 8.62
C PHE A 282 0.84 -4.11 8.71
N ILE A 283 1.87 -3.75 9.49
CA ILE A 283 3.18 -4.40 9.46
C ILE A 283 3.51 -5.01 10.82
N MET A 284 3.81 -6.31 10.86
CA MET A 284 4.37 -6.95 12.05
C MET A 284 5.88 -6.73 12.08
N LEU A 285 6.36 -5.76 12.85
CA LEU A 285 7.77 -5.32 12.81
C LEU A 285 8.78 -6.43 13.14
N GLY A 286 8.40 -7.33 14.05
CA GLY A 286 9.20 -8.49 14.44
C GLY A 286 9.25 -9.56 13.37
N GLU A 287 8.14 -9.78 12.64
CA GLU A 287 8.14 -10.67 11.48
C GLU A 287 8.99 -10.08 10.35
N LEU A 288 8.85 -8.78 10.07
CA LEU A 288 9.65 -8.07 9.07
C LEU A 288 11.15 -8.17 9.36
N GLU A 289 11.57 -7.88 10.60
CA GLU A 289 12.96 -8.02 11.02
C GLU A 289 13.42 -9.47 10.94
N ALA A 290 12.62 -10.43 11.41
CA ALA A 290 12.97 -11.84 11.36
C ALA A 290 13.17 -12.34 9.92
N ARG A 291 12.33 -11.92 8.96
CA ARG A 291 12.51 -12.26 7.54
C ARG A 291 13.80 -11.69 7.00
N LEU A 292 14.01 -10.38 7.15
CA LEU A 292 15.21 -9.69 6.64
C LEU A 292 16.50 -10.20 7.30
N ARG A 293 16.46 -10.60 8.57
CA ARG A 293 17.56 -11.23 9.32
C ARG A 293 18.12 -12.46 8.62
N THR A 294 17.27 -13.21 7.90
CA THR A 294 17.68 -14.43 7.16
C THR A 294 18.15 -14.17 5.73
N THR A 295 18.12 -12.91 5.28
CA THR A 295 18.57 -12.51 3.95
C THR A 295 20.02 -11.99 3.96
N ARG A 296 20.59 -11.74 2.78
CA ARG A 296 21.92 -11.13 2.69
C ARG A 296 21.81 -9.64 3.00
N ARG A 297 22.71 -9.11 3.83
CA ARG A 297 22.77 -7.68 4.20
C ARG A 297 23.19 -6.76 3.06
N GLU A 298 23.63 -7.32 1.94
CA GLU A 298 24.02 -6.62 0.72
C GLU A 298 23.30 -7.22 -0.49
N MET A 299 23.12 -6.40 -1.53
CA MET A 299 22.52 -6.79 -2.80
C MET A 299 21.16 -7.49 -2.65
N THR A 300 20.33 -7.10 -1.68
CA THR A 300 19.00 -7.70 -1.45
C THR A 300 17.90 -6.70 -1.74
N TYR A 301 16.98 -7.10 -2.62
CA TYR A 301 15.70 -6.44 -2.85
C TYR A 301 14.59 -7.40 -2.38
N TRP A 302 13.94 -7.11 -1.26
CA TRP A 302 12.97 -7.97 -0.59
C TRP A 302 11.55 -7.42 -0.72
N GLY A 303 10.54 -8.27 -0.92
CA GLY A 303 9.12 -7.86 -0.94
C GLY A 303 8.22 -8.88 -1.63
N PHE A 304 7.00 -8.47 -1.99
CA PHE A 304 6.09 -9.27 -2.82
C PHE A 304 6.42 -9.09 -4.30
N ILE A 305 6.86 -10.15 -4.99
CA ILE A 305 7.24 -10.02 -6.40
C ILE A 305 6.04 -10.13 -7.37
N VAL A 306 5.82 -9.09 -8.17
CA VAL A 306 4.86 -9.12 -9.28
C VAL A 306 5.54 -9.68 -10.53
N ARG A 307 5.29 -10.95 -10.82
CA ARG A 307 6.07 -11.72 -11.83
C ARG A 307 5.98 -11.19 -13.26
N LYS A 308 4.80 -10.72 -13.70
CA LYS A 308 4.57 -10.30 -15.11
C LYS A 308 5.55 -9.21 -15.56
N GLU A 309 5.84 -8.26 -14.67
CA GLU A 309 6.69 -7.09 -14.95
C GLU A 309 7.99 -7.09 -14.12
N ARG A 310 8.12 -8.03 -13.18
CA ARG A 310 9.25 -8.21 -12.24
C ARG A 310 9.60 -6.91 -11.52
N PHE A 311 8.74 -6.54 -10.56
CA PHE A 311 8.97 -5.51 -9.56
C PHE A 311 8.47 -6.00 -8.19
N MET A 312 8.93 -5.39 -7.08
CA MET A 312 8.30 -5.64 -5.77
C MET A 312 7.13 -4.68 -5.62
N ALA A 313 5.96 -5.19 -5.25
CA ALA A 313 4.75 -4.39 -5.17
C ALA A 313 4.86 -3.31 -4.07
N GLY A 314 4.19 -2.17 -4.32
CA GLY A 314 4.38 -0.94 -3.57
C GLY A 314 3.94 -0.97 -2.09
N GLU A 315 3.20 -1.99 -1.65
CA GLU A 315 2.71 -2.06 -0.27
C GLU A 315 3.83 -2.05 0.77
N SER A 316 4.91 -2.77 0.48
CA SER A 316 6.09 -2.87 1.31
C SER A 316 7.21 -3.60 0.59
N TYR A 317 8.38 -2.97 0.54
CA TYR A 317 9.60 -3.63 0.10
C TYR A 317 10.83 -3.05 0.78
N ALA A 318 11.91 -3.82 0.82
CA ALA A 318 13.16 -3.44 1.45
C ALA A 318 14.33 -3.50 0.48
N LEU A 319 15.22 -2.53 0.60
CA LEU A 319 16.51 -2.52 -0.08
C LEU A 319 17.63 -2.60 0.97
N SER A 320 18.61 -3.45 0.73
CA SER A 320 19.88 -3.38 1.47
C SER A 320 20.55 -2.02 1.26
N PHE A 321 21.28 -1.57 2.27
CA PHE A 321 21.81 -0.20 2.28
C PHE A 321 22.77 0.13 1.13
N ASP A 322 23.49 -0.87 0.60
CA ASP A 322 24.34 -0.74 -0.58
C ASP A 322 23.55 -0.43 -1.86
N LEU A 323 22.34 -0.99 -2.02
CA LEU A 323 21.44 -0.66 -3.14
C LEU A 323 20.89 0.77 -3.00
N VAL A 324 20.60 1.21 -1.78
CA VAL A 324 20.21 2.60 -1.50
C VAL A 324 21.35 3.57 -1.83
N ARG A 325 22.58 3.22 -1.45
CA ARG A 325 23.79 3.98 -1.83
C ARG A 325 23.92 4.07 -3.35
N TYR A 326 23.69 2.98 -4.07
CA TYR A 326 23.71 3.00 -5.54
C TYR A 326 22.67 3.98 -6.11
N ILE A 327 21.43 3.96 -5.60
CA ILE A 327 20.37 4.88 -6.04
C ILE A 327 20.78 6.34 -5.84
N ALA A 328 21.28 6.66 -4.65
CA ALA A 328 21.65 8.03 -4.26
C ALA A 328 22.86 8.57 -5.03
N THR A 329 23.83 7.71 -5.36
CA THR A 329 25.11 8.13 -5.98
C THR A 329 25.11 8.11 -7.51
N THR A 330 24.20 7.36 -8.13
CA THR A 330 24.19 7.19 -9.60
C THR A 330 23.44 8.33 -10.29
N LYS A 331 24.19 9.22 -10.97
CA LYS A 331 23.63 10.39 -11.67
C LYS A 331 22.59 10.02 -12.74
N ARG A 332 22.78 8.91 -13.47
CA ARG A 332 21.87 8.45 -14.53
C ARG A 332 20.45 8.21 -14.00
N LEU A 333 20.28 7.78 -12.76
CA LEU A 333 18.95 7.47 -12.22
C LEU A 333 18.09 8.72 -12.02
N ARG A 334 18.69 9.91 -11.94
CA ARG A 334 17.96 11.20 -11.84
C ARG A 334 17.02 11.47 -13.01
N THR A 335 17.28 10.87 -14.17
CA THR A 335 16.42 11.01 -15.36
C THR A 335 15.30 9.96 -15.40
N MET A 336 15.26 9.02 -14.45
CA MET A 336 14.33 7.88 -14.43
C MET A 336 13.50 7.87 -13.13
N ILE A 337 12.92 9.02 -12.77
CA ILE A 337 12.22 9.20 -11.48
C ILE A 337 10.71 9.41 -11.62
N LYS A 338 10.20 9.52 -12.85
CA LYS A 338 8.78 9.73 -13.15
C LYS A 338 8.13 8.42 -13.55
N GLY A 339 7.06 8.06 -12.85
CA GLY A 339 6.34 6.80 -13.08
C GLY A 339 5.81 6.21 -11.77
N ALA A 340 5.20 5.03 -11.86
CA ALA A 340 4.84 4.26 -10.69
C ALA A 340 6.10 3.94 -9.88
N GLU A 341 6.04 4.25 -8.59
CA GLU A 341 7.19 4.26 -7.68
C GLU A 341 7.90 2.90 -7.58
N ASP A 342 7.12 1.83 -7.42
CA ASP A 342 7.56 0.43 -7.33
C ASP A 342 8.24 -0.06 -8.63
N GLN A 343 7.66 0.29 -9.78
CA GLN A 343 8.23 0.01 -11.10
C GLN A 343 9.54 0.78 -11.32
N MET A 344 9.63 2.03 -10.85
CA MET A 344 10.87 2.83 -10.91
C MET A 344 11.97 2.22 -10.06
N THR A 345 11.66 1.80 -8.82
CA THR A 345 12.64 1.09 -7.99
C THR A 345 13.17 -0.17 -8.68
N ALA A 346 12.28 -0.97 -9.27
CA ALA A 346 12.67 -2.16 -10.04
C ALA A 346 13.52 -1.83 -11.27
N LEU A 347 13.18 -0.75 -11.99
CA LEU A 347 13.97 -0.26 -13.12
C LEU A 347 15.39 0.13 -12.69
N TRP A 348 15.55 0.77 -11.54
CA TRP A 348 16.87 1.13 -11.00
C TRP A 348 17.69 -0.11 -10.66
N MET A 349 17.06 -1.13 -10.05
CA MET A 349 17.73 -2.40 -9.75
C MET A 349 18.19 -3.11 -11.02
N LYS A 350 17.32 -3.19 -12.04
CA LYS A 350 17.67 -3.75 -13.37
C LYS A 350 18.78 -2.95 -14.06
N SER A 351 18.90 -1.66 -13.75
CA SER A 351 19.94 -0.77 -14.30
C SER A 351 21.27 -0.83 -13.55
N HIS A 352 21.36 -1.58 -12.45
CA HIS A 352 22.56 -1.71 -11.63
C HIS A 352 23.70 -2.38 -12.40
N PRO A 353 24.97 -1.91 -12.29
CA PRO A 353 26.10 -2.52 -13.00
C PRO A 353 26.30 -4.02 -12.69
N ARG A 354 25.97 -4.42 -11.46
CA ARG A 354 25.96 -5.81 -10.98
C ARG A 354 24.52 -6.33 -10.79
N ALA A 355 23.61 -6.05 -11.72
CA ALA A 355 22.18 -6.40 -11.57
C ALA A 355 21.97 -7.92 -11.37
N GLU A 356 22.83 -8.75 -11.93
CA GLU A 356 22.78 -10.22 -11.79
C GLU A 356 23.07 -10.70 -10.36
N GLU A 357 23.82 -9.92 -9.57
CA GLU A 357 24.12 -10.22 -8.18
C GLU A 357 22.98 -9.83 -7.23
N ILE A 358 22.02 -9.00 -7.68
CA ILE A 358 20.89 -8.57 -6.87
C ILE A 358 19.97 -9.76 -6.59
N ARG A 359 19.82 -10.10 -5.32
CA ARG A 359 18.88 -11.10 -4.85
C ARG A 359 17.50 -10.50 -4.69
N TRP A 360 16.61 -10.83 -5.62
CA TRP A 360 15.18 -10.57 -5.52
C TRP A 360 14.58 -11.61 -4.55
N TRP A 361 14.39 -11.20 -3.29
CA TRP A 361 13.85 -12.05 -2.23
C TRP A 361 12.34 -11.86 -2.13
N ASP A 362 11.63 -12.96 -2.28
CA ASP A 362 10.20 -12.99 -2.49
C ASP A 362 9.47 -13.52 -1.25
N GLU A 363 8.46 -12.76 -0.78
CA GLU A 363 7.67 -13.07 0.41
C GLU A 363 6.15 -13.20 0.12
N ARG A 364 5.78 -13.68 -1.08
CA ARG A 364 4.39 -13.81 -1.57
C ARG A 364 3.38 -14.58 -0.72
N CYS A 365 3.80 -15.39 0.25
CA CYS A 365 2.88 -16.08 1.17
C CYS A 365 2.47 -15.19 2.36
N TRP A 366 3.35 -14.29 2.81
CA TRP A 366 3.19 -13.56 4.07
C TRP A 366 2.95 -12.06 3.89
N ILE A 367 2.84 -11.62 2.63
CA ILE A 367 2.42 -10.30 2.20
C ILE A 367 1.19 -10.49 1.32
N TYR A 368 0.06 -9.90 1.71
CA TYR A 368 -1.22 -10.07 1.02
C TYR A 368 -2.17 -8.93 1.37
N ASP A 369 -3.29 -8.82 0.65
CA ASP A 369 -4.29 -7.79 0.89
C ASP A 369 -5.32 -8.21 1.93
N TYR A 370 -5.84 -7.23 2.66
CA TYR A 370 -6.87 -7.43 3.65
C TYR A 370 -8.09 -8.19 3.09
N PRO A 371 -8.72 -9.14 3.82
CA PRO A 371 -9.76 -10.02 3.27
C PRO A 371 -10.96 -9.27 2.65
N LYS A 372 -11.33 -8.10 3.20
CA LYS A 372 -12.46 -7.30 2.72
C LYS A 372 -12.10 -6.31 1.61
N SER A 373 -10.85 -6.29 1.15
CA SER A 373 -10.38 -5.35 0.11
C SER A 373 -11.00 -5.62 -1.27
N GLY A 374 -11.33 -6.89 -1.56
CA GLY A 374 -11.88 -7.31 -2.85
C GLY A 374 -10.85 -7.30 -3.98
N THR A 375 -9.56 -7.41 -3.67
CA THR A 375 -8.50 -7.54 -4.67
C THR A 375 -8.18 -9.02 -4.94
N ILE A 376 -7.44 -9.30 -6.02
CA ILE A 376 -6.96 -10.65 -6.34
C ILE A 376 -5.81 -11.14 -5.41
N PHE A 377 -5.30 -10.25 -4.56
CA PHE A 377 -4.28 -10.54 -3.55
C PHE A 377 -4.89 -10.83 -2.18
N SER A 378 -6.22 -10.75 -2.05
CA SER A 378 -6.90 -10.88 -0.78
C SER A 378 -7.24 -12.32 -0.43
N HIS A 379 -6.93 -12.70 0.80
CA HIS A 379 -7.35 -13.94 1.46
C HIS A 379 -7.51 -13.68 2.96
N GLY A 380 -7.89 -14.70 3.73
CA GLY A 380 -8.04 -14.60 5.18
C GLY A 380 -6.73 -14.21 5.90
N LEU A 381 -6.87 -13.69 7.11
CA LEU A 381 -5.74 -13.40 7.99
C LEU A 381 -4.98 -14.69 8.29
N LEU A 382 -3.72 -14.74 7.89
CA LEU A 382 -2.95 -15.98 7.81
C LEU A 382 -2.10 -16.19 9.06
N PHE A 383 -2.01 -17.45 9.49
CA PHE A 383 -1.15 -17.86 10.60
C PHE A 383 -0.33 -19.12 10.24
N PRO A 384 0.80 -19.37 10.93
CA PRO A 384 1.64 -20.54 10.69
C PRO A 384 0.94 -21.91 10.77
N SER A 385 -0.08 -22.05 11.62
CA SER A 385 -0.88 -23.28 11.72
C SER A 385 -1.53 -23.63 10.38
N GLU A 386 -2.17 -22.66 9.73
CA GLU A 386 -2.85 -22.89 8.45
C GLU A 386 -1.87 -23.14 7.30
N VAL A 387 -0.74 -22.42 7.24
CA VAL A 387 0.30 -22.70 6.23
C VAL A 387 0.88 -24.12 6.36
N GLU A 388 0.97 -24.65 7.58
CA GLU A 388 1.33 -26.05 7.79
C GLU A 388 0.27 -27.00 7.22
N ARG A 389 -1.03 -26.75 7.48
CA ARG A 389 -2.12 -27.56 6.93
C ARG A 389 -2.09 -27.56 5.40
N ILE A 390 -1.92 -26.40 4.78
CA ILE A 390 -1.78 -26.23 3.32
C ILE A 390 -0.62 -27.07 2.75
N ARG A 391 0.50 -27.20 3.49
CA ARG A 391 1.64 -28.05 3.10
C ARG A 391 1.35 -29.54 3.29
N GLN A 392 0.60 -29.91 4.32
CA GLN A 392 0.26 -31.30 4.63
C GLN A 392 -0.82 -31.87 3.70
N GLU A 393 -1.74 -31.04 3.19
CA GLU A 393 -2.72 -31.45 2.18
C GLU A 393 -2.06 -32.09 0.94
N THR A 394 -0.87 -31.62 0.56
CA THR A 394 -0.10 -32.18 -0.56
C THR A 394 0.54 -33.54 -0.25
N LEU A 395 0.71 -33.89 1.03
CA LEU A 395 1.34 -35.15 1.45
C LEU A 395 0.32 -36.29 1.64
N SER A 396 -0.96 -36.00 1.72
CA SER A 396 -2.03 -36.99 1.86
C SER A 396 -3.32 -36.42 1.26
N PRO A 397 -3.76 -36.88 0.07
CA PRO A 397 -5.07 -36.53 -0.46
C PRO A 397 -6.13 -36.85 0.60
N ARG A 398 -6.99 -35.87 0.89
CA ARG A 398 -8.05 -36.02 1.88
C ARG A 398 -8.91 -37.24 1.49
N PRO A 399 -9.23 -38.18 2.40
CA PRO A 399 -10.26 -39.16 2.11
C PRO A 399 -11.58 -38.42 1.85
N PRO A 400 -12.44 -38.91 0.94
CA PRO A 400 -13.75 -38.32 0.69
C PRO A 400 -14.48 -38.11 2.02
N ARG A 401 -15.11 -36.95 2.21
CA ARG A 401 -16.00 -36.76 3.36
C ARG A 401 -17.17 -37.73 3.20
N ASP A 402 -17.38 -38.61 4.17
CA ASP A 402 -18.52 -39.51 4.20
C ASP A 402 -19.82 -38.71 4.05
N GLY A 403 -20.56 -38.94 2.95
CA GLY A 403 -21.88 -38.37 2.69
C GLY A 403 -22.03 -37.43 1.48
N ALA A 404 -21.01 -37.27 0.63
CA ALA A 404 -21.16 -36.59 -0.67
C ALA A 404 -21.46 -37.62 -1.78
N GLU A 405 -22.74 -37.81 -2.11
CA GLU A 405 -23.18 -38.51 -3.32
C GLU A 405 -23.05 -37.61 -4.55
N GLU A 406 -21.85 -37.12 -4.86
CA GLU A 406 -21.54 -36.57 -6.18
C GLU A 406 -20.12 -37.03 -6.52
N GLU A 407 -19.97 -37.71 -7.67
CA GLU A 407 -18.67 -38.11 -8.21
C GLU A 407 -17.80 -36.85 -8.42
N GLU A 408 -16.96 -36.52 -7.43
CA GLU A 408 -15.99 -35.44 -7.54
C GLU A 408 -15.00 -35.75 -8.67
N THR A 409 -14.97 -34.89 -9.69
CA THR A 409 -13.97 -35.02 -10.76
C THR A 409 -12.58 -34.64 -10.24
N PRO A 410 -11.49 -35.32 -10.68
CA PRO A 410 -10.12 -35.05 -10.20
C PRO A 410 -9.61 -33.61 -10.41
N GLU A 411 -10.30 -32.77 -11.19
CA GLU A 411 -9.95 -31.38 -11.43
C GLU A 411 -10.37 -30.42 -10.30
N GLU A 412 -11.25 -30.85 -9.38
CA GLU A 412 -11.82 -29.99 -8.33
C GLU A 412 -11.03 -30.00 -7.00
N LEU A 413 -10.07 -30.91 -6.85
CA LEU A 413 -9.42 -31.25 -5.57
C LEU A 413 -8.30 -30.30 -5.08
N GLU A 414 -7.81 -29.36 -5.89
CA GLU A 414 -6.79 -28.40 -5.40
C GLU A 414 -6.84 -27.04 -6.12
N ASP A 415 -7.91 -26.26 -5.96
CA ASP A 415 -7.88 -24.85 -6.40
C ASP A 415 -6.80 -24.09 -5.60
N PRO A 416 -5.67 -23.68 -6.22
CA PRO A 416 -4.57 -23.06 -5.49
C PRO A 416 -4.89 -21.62 -5.04
N SER A 417 -6.02 -21.07 -5.51
CA SER A 417 -6.51 -19.74 -5.14
C SER A 417 -7.58 -19.78 -4.06
N PHE A 418 -8.04 -20.97 -3.65
CA PHE A 418 -9.09 -21.14 -2.65
C PHE A 418 -8.76 -20.40 -1.35
N SER A 419 -9.76 -19.73 -0.78
CA SER A 419 -9.71 -19.13 0.55
C SER A 419 -11.02 -19.44 1.28
N THR A 420 -10.91 -19.79 2.57
CA THR A 420 -12.08 -20.00 3.43
C THR A 420 -12.82 -18.70 3.73
N VAL A 421 -12.15 -17.56 3.57
CA VAL A 421 -12.63 -16.21 3.90
C VAL A 421 -13.04 -15.44 2.63
N SER A 422 -12.13 -15.33 1.66
CA SER A 422 -12.34 -14.59 0.41
C SER A 422 -12.98 -15.50 -0.64
N ARG A 423 -14.32 -15.58 -0.64
CA ARG A 423 -15.07 -16.43 -1.58
C ARG A 423 -15.26 -15.77 -2.94
N TRP A 424 -14.51 -16.18 -3.96
CA TRP A 424 -14.81 -15.84 -5.36
C TRP A 424 -16.20 -16.33 -5.76
N LYS A 425 -17.17 -15.39 -5.75
CA LYS A 425 -18.57 -15.67 -6.07
C LYS A 425 -18.65 -16.34 -7.46
N ASN A 426 -19.08 -17.61 -7.42
CA ASN A 426 -19.66 -18.42 -8.49
C ASN A 426 -18.69 -19.17 -9.43
N ARG A 427 -18.38 -20.42 -9.06
CA ARG A 427 -18.14 -21.52 -10.01
C ARG A 427 -19.44 -21.98 -10.71
N TYR A 428 -20.64 -21.65 -10.17
CA TYR A 428 -21.94 -22.08 -10.72
C TYR A 428 -23.07 -21.04 -10.67
N SER A 429 -22.85 -19.85 -11.24
CA SER A 429 -23.96 -18.97 -11.64
C SER A 429 -23.49 -18.15 -12.83
N TYR A 430 -23.91 -18.59 -14.02
CA TYR A 430 -23.82 -17.81 -15.24
C TYR A 430 -24.77 -16.61 -15.13
N SER A 431 -24.30 -15.53 -14.50
CA SER A 431 -24.78 -14.20 -14.84
C SER A 431 -23.59 -13.40 -15.35
N ALA A 432 -23.63 -13.08 -16.65
CA ALA A 432 -22.60 -12.38 -17.39
C ALA A 432 -22.42 -10.90 -16.97
N ASP A 433 -23.06 -10.48 -15.88
CA ASP A 433 -23.11 -9.10 -15.41
C ASP A 433 -23.02 -9.06 -13.87
N SER A 434 -21.81 -9.18 -13.32
CA SER A 434 -21.40 -8.33 -12.19
C SER A 434 -19.89 -8.32 -12.05
N SER A 435 -19.36 -7.11 -12.05
CA SER A 435 -17.98 -6.74 -12.29
C SER A 435 -17.24 -6.47 -10.98
N TRP A 436 -16.85 -7.48 -10.21
CA TRP A 436 -15.84 -7.32 -9.16
C TRP A 436 -15.42 -8.68 -8.60
N ALA A 437 -14.11 -8.85 -8.45
CA ALA A 437 -13.51 -9.81 -7.54
C ALA A 437 -14.27 -9.76 -6.21
N SER A 438 -14.79 -10.89 -5.81
CA SER A 438 -15.72 -11.05 -4.69
C SER A 438 -15.26 -10.37 -3.40
N ARG A 439 -16.04 -9.40 -2.94
CA ARG A 439 -16.03 -8.94 -1.54
C ARG A 439 -16.24 -10.12 -0.60
N TYR A 440 -15.45 -10.17 0.47
CA TYR A 440 -15.76 -10.93 1.68
C TYR A 440 -17.25 -10.79 2.04
N VAL A 441 -17.87 -11.91 2.36
CA VAL A 441 -19.22 -11.98 2.92
C VAL A 441 -19.11 -12.76 4.22
N ALA A 442 -19.60 -12.18 5.31
CA ALA A 442 -19.59 -12.86 6.60
C ALA A 442 -20.35 -14.19 6.49
N PRO A 443 -19.84 -15.28 7.10
CA PRO A 443 -20.46 -16.60 7.00
C PRO A 443 -21.83 -16.65 7.68
N HIS A 444 -22.07 -15.78 8.66
CA HIS A 444 -23.33 -15.63 9.38
C HIS A 444 -23.62 -14.14 9.64
N THR A 445 -24.90 -13.75 9.68
CA THR A 445 -25.30 -12.34 9.84
C THR A 445 -25.20 -11.84 11.28
N ASN A 446 -25.37 -12.75 12.25
CA ASN A 446 -25.41 -12.42 13.67
C ASN A 446 -24.16 -12.96 14.37
N LEU A 447 -22.98 -12.46 13.99
CA LEU A 447 -21.74 -12.74 14.70
C LEU A 447 -21.47 -11.65 15.74
N THR A 448 -20.96 -12.04 16.90
CA THR A 448 -20.35 -11.05 17.82
C THR A 448 -19.11 -10.43 17.17
N VAL A 449 -18.61 -9.31 17.71
CA VAL A 449 -17.40 -8.66 17.19
C VAL A 449 -16.20 -9.62 17.23
N ALA A 450 -16.03 -10.38 18.30
CA ALA A 450 -14.93 -11.33 18.42
C ALA A 450 -15.06 -12.51 17.44
N GLN A 451 -16.28 -13.04 17.29
CA GLN A 451 -16.59 -14.09 16.30
C GLN A 451 -16.38 -13.61 14.86
N SER A 452 -16.71 -12.35 14.55
CA SER A 452 -16.54 -11.80 13.19
C SER A 452 -15.08 -11.56 12.84
N ILE A 453 -14.24 -11.19 13.82
CA ILE A 453 -12.78 -11.10 13.65
C ILE A 453 -12.18 -12.49 13.45
N GLU A 454 -12.59 -13.49 14.23
CA GLU A 454 -12.13 -14.87 14.06
C GLU A 454 -12.58 -15.45 12.70
N ALA A 455 -13.77 -15.08 12.20
CA ALA A 455 -14.24 -15.47 10.87
C ALA A 455 -13.41 -14.87 9.71
N LEU A 456 -12.56 -13.86 9.98
CA LEU A 456 -11.60 -13.33 9.01
C LEU A 456 -10.29 -14.12 8.98
N VAL A 457 -10.07 -15.05 9.91
CA VAL A 457 -8.86 -15.88 9.98
C VAL A 457 -8.95 -17.03 8.99
N GLU A 458 -7.94 -17.16 8.14
CA GLU A 458 -7.86 -18.22 7.13
C GLU A 458 -7.77 -19.60 7.80
N GLY A 459 -8.58 -20.55 7.33
CA GLY A 459 -8.64 -21.89 7.91
C GLY A 459 -9.34 -21.99 9.27
N SER A 460 -9.89 -20.89 9.81
CA SER A 460 -10.70 -20.94 11.02
C SER A 460 -12.05 -21.60 10.77
N GLU A 461 -12.52 -22.44 11.68
CA GLU A 461 -13.87 -23.01 11.61
C GLU A 461 -14.95 -21.92 11.58
N MET A 462 -14.69 -20.77 12.23
CA MET A 462 -15.59 -19.61 12.19
C MET A 462 -15.80 -19.05 10.78
N SER A 463 -14.80 -19.15 9.90
CA SER A 463 -14.92 -18.73 8.50
C SER A 463 -15.80 -19.66 7.65
N LEU A 464 -16.05 -20.87 8.15
CA LEU A 464 -16.77 -21.95 7.44
C LEU A 464 -18.15 -22.25 8.03
N VAL A 465 -18.59 -21.50 9.05
CA VAL A 465 -19.91 -21.71 9.67
C VAL A 465 -21.02 -21.54 8.64
N ARG A 466 -22.07 -22.36 8.77
CA ARG A 466 -23.23 -22.28 7.89
C ARG A 466 -24.08 -21.04 8.20
N PRO A 467 -24.74 -20.45 7.19
CA PRO A 467 -25.61 -19.29 7.39
C PRO A 467 -26.80 -19.51 8.32
N ASP A 468 -27.18 -20.76 8.57
CA ASP A 468 -28.31 -21.19 9.41
C ASP A 468 -27.88 -21.77 10.77
N ALA A 469 -26.58 -21.66 11.12
CA ALA A 469 -26.07 -22.16 12.39
C ALA A 469 -26.74 -21.46 13.59
N SER A 470 -27.09 -22.25 14.60
CA SER A 470 -27.64 -21.74 15.86
C SER A 470 -26.60 -20.97 16.67
N GLU A 471 -27.04 -20.09 17.56
CA GLU A 471 -26.14 -19.35 18.47
C GLU A 471 -25.27 -20.28 19.33
N ALA A 472 -25.82 -21.43 19.75
CA ALA A 472 -25.10 -22.43 20.51
C ALA A 472 -23.97 -23.08 19.69
N GLU A 473 -24.20 -23.33 18.39
CA GLU A 473 -23.17 -23.84 17.49
C GLU A 473 -22.08 -22.79 17.24
N LEU A 474 -22.46 -21.53 17.03
CA LEU A 474 -21.51 -20.42 16.87
C LEU A 474 -20.59 -20.29 18.07
N GLU A 475 -21.14 -20.34 19.28
CA GLU A 475 -20.35 -20.23 20.50
C GLU A 475 -19.46 -21.46 20.71
N ALA A 476 -19.96 -22.67 20.41
CA ALA A 476 -19.17 -23.88 20.50
C ALA A 476 -17.99 -23.88 19.51
N VAL A 477 -18.18 -23.40 18.28
CA VAL A 477 -17.10 -23.25 17.28
C VAL A 477 -16.11 -22.18 17.74
N PHE A 478 -16.61 -21.04 18.20
CA PHE A 478 -15.76 -19.95 18.66
C PHE A 478 -14.88 -20.35 19.86
N HIS A 479 -15.41 -21.12 20.81
CA HIS A 479 -14.63 -21.64 21.94
C HIS A 479 -13.57 -22.68 21.57
N LYS A 480 -13.74 -23.39 20.45
CA LYS A 480 -12.77 -24.36 19.93
C LYS A 480 -11.67 -23.75 19.07
N ARG A 481 -11.74 -22.44 18.80
CA ARG A 481 -10.74 -21.75 17.98
C ARG A 481 -9.33 -21.93 18.53
N GLU A 482 -8.35 -21.95 17.63
CA GLU A 482 -6.94 -22.01 18.02
C GLU A 482 -6.55 -20.78 18.85
N SER A 483 -5.87 -21.02 19.97
CA SER A 483 -5.15 -19.98 20.71
C SER A 483 -4.04 -19.38 19.86
N ARG A 484 -3.52 -18.21 20.26
CA ARG A 484 -2.37 -17.60 19.60
C ARG A 484 -1.16 -18.53 19.58
N THR A 485 -0.92 -19.25 20.68
CA THR A 485 0.21 -20.19 20.78
C THR A 485 0.08 -21.32 19.76
N GLU A 486 -1.14 -21.84 19.56
CA GLU A 486 -1.43 -22.86 18.54
C GLU A 486 -1.30 -22.30 17.12
N LYS A 487 -1.88 -21.11 16.86
CA LYS A 487 -1.77 -20.40 15.57
C LYS A 487 -0.31 -20.19 15.15
N TYR A 488 0.57 -19.84 16.10
CA TYR A 488 2.01 -19.67 15.87
C TYR A 488 2.84 -20.96 16.04
N LYS A 489 2.21 -22.10 16.34
CA LYS A 489 2.88 -23.39 16.58
C LYS A 489 3.98 -23.31 17.66
N GLY A 490 3.72 -22.54 18.72
CA GLY A 490 4.66 -22.29 19.82
C GLY A 490 5.89 -21.46 19.45
N LYS A 491 5.96 -20.93 18.23
CA LYS A 491 7.09 -20.10 17.76
C LYS A 491 6.82 -18.62 18.02
N ARG A 492 7.89 -17.84 18.19
CA ARG A 492 7.80 -16.38 18.36
C ARG A 492 7.54 -15.61 17.07
N VAL A 493 7.95 -16.21 15.95
CA VAL A 493 7.87 -15.65 14.59
C VAL A 493 7.54 -16.75 13.58
N GLY A 494 7.13 -16.38 12.38
CA GLY A 494 6.66 -17.32 11.36
C GLY A 494 5.43 -16.87 10.61
N GLY A 495 4.71 -15.87 11.10
CA GLY A 495 3.41 -15.46 10.59
C GLY A 495 3.46 -14.39 9.52
N THR A 496 2.31 -13.73 9.36
CA THR A 496 2.09 -12.60 8.46
C THR A 496 3.06 -11.46 8.72
N VAL A 497 3.66 -10.95 7.65
CA VAL A 497 4.59 -9.83 7.70
C VAL A 497 3.86 -8.52 7.41
N VAL A 498 3.05 -8.49 6.34
CA VAL A 498 2.30 -7.31 5.92
C VAL A 498 0.89 -7.70 5.49
N VAL A 499 -0.10 -6.96 5.98
CA VAL A 499 -1.45 -6.93 5.41
C VAL A 499 -1.65 -5.57 4.76
N HIS A 500 -1.85 -5.53 3.45
CA HIS A 500 -2.04 -4.30 2.69
C HIS A 500 -3.52 -3.99 2.41
N TYR A 501 -3.77 -2.86 1.76
CA TYR A 501 -5.09 -2.39 1.39
C TYR A 501 -6.02 -2.20 2.60
N VAL A 502 -5.46 -1.83 3.76
CA VAL A 502 -6.20 -1.59 5.01
C VAL A 502 -6.80 -0.18 5.01
N LYS A 503 -7.57 0.13 3.96
CA LYS A 503 -8.06 1.48 3.63
C LYS A 503 -9.07 2.04 4.63
N ARG A 504 -9.76 1.19 5.40
CA ARG A 504 -10.77 1.61 6.39
C ARG A 504 -10.23 1.49 7.81
N ASN A 505 -10.70 2.36 8.69
CA ASN A 505 -10.34 2.31 10.10
C ASN A 505 -10.82 1.01 10.76
N GLU A 506 -12.01 0.54 10.37
CA GLU A 506 -12.56 -0.76 10.78
C GLU A 506 -11.58 -1.91 10.48
N TYR A 507 -11.06 -1.96 9.24
CA TYR A 507 -10.14 -3.01 8.81
C TYR A 507 -8.83 -2.97 9.60
N TRP A 508 -8.39 -1.77 9.99
CA TRP A 508 -7.21 -1.58 10.82
C TRP A 508 -7.41 -2.13 12.23
N LEU A 509 -8.54 -1.81 12.85
CA LEU A 509 -8.90 -2.31 14.18
C LEU A 509 -9.07 -3.83 14.17
N GLU A 510 -9.59 -4.41 13.09
CA GLU A 510 -9.70 -5.85 12.91
C GLU A 510 -8.31 -6.51 12.79
N CYS A 511 -7.35 -5.89 12.09
CA CYS A 511 -5.95 -6.36 12.06
C CYS A 511 -5.29 -6.27 13.44
N GLU A 512 -5.47 -5.15 14.14
CA GLU A 512 -4.96 -4.95 15.50
C GLU A 512 -5.53 -6.00 16.46
N ALA A 513 -6.84 -6.23 16.42
CA ALA A 513 -7.48 -7.23 17.24
C ALA A 513 -7.00 -8.66 16.92
N ALA A 514 -6.77 -8.98 15.64
CA ALA A 514 -6.30 -10.31 15.24
C ALA A 514 -4.82 -10.56 15.56
N PHE A 515 -3.94 -9.57 15.38
CA PHE A 515 -2.49 -9.76 15.45
C PHE A 515 -1.84 -9.23 16.74
N LEU A 516 -2.41 -8.20 17.36
CA LEU A 516 -1.81 -7.51 18.51
C LEU A 516 -2.52 -7.80 19.85
N SER A 517 -3.70 -8.44 19.84
CA SER A 517 -4.36 -8.87 21.08
C SER A 517 -3.56 -9.97 21.79
N ARG A 518 -3.58 -9.92 23.13
CA ARG A 518 -3.15 -11.03 23.99
C ARG A 518 -4.31 -11.98 24.19
N ASP A 519 -4.03 -13.27 24.32
CA ASP A 519 -5.06 -14.23 24.71
C ASP A 519 -5.48 -13.97 26.17
N GLU A 520 -6.76 -14.19 26.50
CA GLU A 520 -7.27 -14.10 27.88
C GLU A 520 -6.59 -15.09 28.84
N SER A 521 -5.92 -16.13 28.33
CA SER A 521 -5.11 -17.05 29.13
C SER A 521 -3.77 -16.46 29.58
N ASP A 522 -3.27 -15.40 28.94
CA ASP A 522 -2.05 -14.70 29.33
C ASP A 522 -2.29 -13.67 30.44
N THR A 523 -3.52 -13.18 30.61
CA THR A 523 -3.87 -12.23 31.69
C THR A 523 -3.96 -12.91 33.07
N GLY A 524 -4.10 -14.25 33.11
CA GLY A 524 -4.11 -15.03 34.36
C GLY A 524 -2.73 -15.31 34.98
N LYS A 525 -1.63 -14.87 34.37
CA LYS A 525 -0.24 -15.06 34.89
C LYS A 525 0.44 -13.78 35.36
N GLN A 526 -0.28 -12.66 35.43
CA GLN A 526 0.17 -11.45 36.12
C GLN A 526 -0.84 -11.13 37.22
N SER A 527 -0.74 -11.89 38.31
CA SER A 527 -1.26 -11.51 39.63
C SER A 527 -0.49 -10.32 40.19
#